data_AF-A0A2X3J506-F1
#
_entry.id   AF-A0A2X3J506-F1
#
_cell.length_a   1.000
_cell.length_b   1.000
_cell.length_c   1.000
_cell.angle_alpha   90.00
_cell.angle_beta   90.00
_cell.angle_gamma   90.00
#
_symmetry.space_group_name_H-M   'P 1'
#
loop_
_entity.id
_entity.type
_entity.pdbx_description
1 polymer ?
#
loop_
_entity_poly.entity_id
_entity_poly.type
_entity_poly.pdbx_seq_one_letter_code
_entity_poly.pdbx_strand_id
1 'polypeptide(L)'
;MLTLYERQNPSASIEPGHYQRLYEYAAKRLERCAFGEEKPACKHCPIHCYQPVKREEMKQVMRWSGPRMLFHHPILTVLHLIDDHRPVPPLPEKYQRKRI
;
A
#
# COMPACT_ATOMS: atom_id res chain seq x y z
N MET A 1 -7.24 -7.25 1.12
CA MET A 1 -6.10 -7.71 0.29
C MET A 1 -5.20 -8.68 1.05
N LEU A 2 -4.55 -8.28 2.15
CA LEU A 2 -3.62 -9.16 2.90
C LEU A 2 -4.24 -10.50 3.31
N THR A 3 -5.42 -10.50 3.94
CA THR A 3 -6.13 -11.74 4.33
C THR A 3 -6.49 -12.63 3.14
N LEU A 4 -6.79 -12.04 1.98
CA LEU A 4 -7.10 -12.79 0.77
C LEU A 4 -5.83 -13.48 0.24
N TYR A 5 -4.72 -12.75 0.20
CA TYR A 5 -3.42 -13.27 -0.20
C TYR A 5 -2.95 -14.40 0.72
N GLU A 6 -2.98 -14.17 2.03
CA GLU A 6 -2.59 -15.15 3.05
C GLU A 6 -3.33 -16.48 2.90
N ARG A 7 -4.64 -16.44 2.62
CA ARG A 7 -5.47 -17.64 2.58
C ARG A 7 -5.43 -18.38 1.25
N GLN A 8 -5.24 -17.67 0.14
CA GLN A 8 -5.51 -18.22 -1.20
C GLN A 8 -4.30 -18.20 -2.14
N ASN A 9 -3.21 -17.51 -1.81
CA ASN A 9 -2.03 -17.50 -2.65
C ASN A 9 -1.06 -18.65 -2.26
N PRO A 10 -0.72 -19.57 -3.19
CA PRO A 10 0.19 -20.69 -2.88
C PRO A 10 1.61 -20.26 -2.48
N SER A 11 2.03 -19.06 -2.90
CA SER A 11 3.34 -18.49 -2.53
C SER A 11 3.28 -17.62 -1.28
N ALA A 12 2.21 -17.70 -0.49
CA ALA A 12 2.12 -16.99 0.79
C ALA A 12 3.11 -17.57 1.81
N SER A 13 3.62 -16.72 2.70
CA SER A 13 4.44 -17.18 3.82
C SER A 13 3.60 -18.06 4.74
N ILE A 14 4.19 -19.17 5.18
CA ILE A 14 3.59 -20.11 6.15
C ILE A 14 3.84 -19.70 7.60
N GLU A 15 4.67 -18.68 7.82
CA GLU A 15 5.02 -18.24 9.17
C GLU A 15 3.80 -17.61 9.87
N PRO A 16 3.42 -18.11 11.07
CA PRO A 16 2.28 -17.56 11.80
C PRO A 16 2.42 -16.06 12.11
N GLY A 17 1.36 -15.31 11.84
CA GLY A 17 1.28 -13.87 12.12
C GLY A 17 2.11 -12.98 11.19
N HIS A 18 2.70 -13.53 10.13
CA HIS A 18 3.50 -12.78 9.16
C HIS A 18 2.74 -11.62 8.52
N TYR A 19 1.53 -11.88 8.01
CA TYR A 19 0.70 -10.87 7.37
C TYR A 19 0.11 -9.85 8.35
N GLN A 20 -0.11 -10.27 9.60
CA GLN A 20 -0.49 -9.35 10.68
C GLN A 20 0.63 -8.35 10.96
N ARG A 21 1.89 -8.80 11.05
CA ARG A 21 3.05 -7.90 11.20
C ARG A 21 3.26 -7.00 9.98
N LEU A 22 2.99 -7.49 8.77
CA LEU A 22 3.04 -6.69 7.56
C LEU A 22 1.96 -5.59 7.55
N TYR A 23 0.75 -5.92 8.02
CA TYR A 23 -0.33 -4.95 8.22
C TYR A 23 0.06 -3.88 9.25
N GLU A 24 0.52 -4.28 10.43
CA GLU A 24 0.94 -3.36 11.50
C GLU A 24 2.07 -2.44 11.05
N TYR A 25 3.02 -2.99 10.29
CA TYR A 25 4.06 -2.19 9.67
C TYR A 25 3.49 -1.12 8.73
N ALA A 26 2.54 -1.48 7.87
CA ALA A 26 1.89 -0.55 6.95
C ALA A 26 1.09 0.52 7.71
N ALA A 27 0.32 0.12 8.72
CA ALA A 27 -0.47 1.02 9.57
C ALA A 27 0.42 2.09 10.24
N LYS A 28 1.53 1.66 10.86
CA LYS A 28 2.48 2.58 11.50
C LYS A 28 3.13 3.58 10.52
N ARG A 29 3.27 3.20 9.24
CA ARG A 29 3.77 4.11 8.19
C ARG A 29 2.69 5.10 7.73
N LEU A 30 1.43 4.67 7.70
CA LEU A 30 0.27 5.53 7.40
C LEU A 30 0.06 6.60 8.48
N GLU A 31 0.13 6.23 9.77
CA GLU A 31 0.02 7.15 10.91
C GLU A 31 1.02 8.32 10.85
N ARG A 32 2.19 8.08 10.24
CA ARG A 32 3.28 9.06 10.13
C ARG A 32 3.40 9.61 8.71
N CYS A 33 2.38 9.42 7.87
CA CYS A 33 2.44 9.86 6.49
C CYS A 33 2.51 11.39 6.40
N ALA A 34 3.43 11.86 5.58
CA ALA A 34 3.57 13.27 5.24
C ALA A 34 2.29 13.89 4.68
N PHE A 35 1.58 13.12 3.85
CA PHE A 35 0.41 13.56 3.10
C PHE A 35 -0.92 13.38 3.87
N GLY A 36 -0.92 12.66 5.00
CA GLY A 36 -2.14 12.37 5.75
C GLY A 36 -3.23 11.75 4.86
N GLU A 37 -4.43 12.32 4.92
CA GLU A 37 -5.61 11.91 4.14
C GLU A 37 -5.47 12.17 2.63
N GLU A 38 -4.59 13.10 2.23
CA GLU A 38 -4.32 13.37 0.82
C GLU A 38 -3.28 12.41 0.22
N LYS A 39 -2.93 11.35 0.94
CA LYS A 39 -1.93 10.38 0.51
C LYS A 39 -2.27 9.82 -0.89
N PRO A 40 -1.36 9.95 -1.87
CA PRO A 40 -1.54 9.31 -3.17
C PRO A 40 -1.33 7.79 -3.05
N ALA A 41 -1.70 7.06 -4.10
CA ALA A 41 -1.37 5.65 -4.23
C ALA A 41 0.13 5.40 -4.00
N CYS A 42 0.47 4.37 -3.20
CA CYS A 42 1.85 4.09 -2.80
C CYS A 42 2.81 3.86 -3.98
N LYS A 43 2.28 3.45 -5.14
CA LYS A 43 3.07 3.28 -6.37
C LYS A 43 3.57 4.60 -6.95
N HIS A 44 2.81 5.68 -6.76
CA HIS A 44 3.09 7.03 -7.26
C HIS A 44 3.68 7.97 -6.20
N CYS A 45 3.71 7.54 -4.93
CA CYS A 45 4.20 8.37 -3.84
C CYS A 45 5.68 8.74 -4.04
N PRO A 46 6.03 10.04 -4.00
CA PRO A 46 7.41 10.51 -4.17
C PRO A 46 8.28 10.26 -2.92
N ILE A 47 7.67 9.86 -1.79
CA ILE A 47 8.37 9.61 -0.53
C ILE A 47 8.66 8.11 -0.37
N HIS A 48 9.94 7.79 -0.21
CA HIS A 48 10.42 6.45 0.12
C HIS A 48 10.20 6.15 1.62
N CYS A 49 8.99 5.71 1.97
CA CYS A 49 8.60 5.44 3.36
C CYS A 49 8.76 3.97 3.79
N TYR A 50 8.73 3.02 2.84
CA TYR A 50 8.86 1.59 3.12
C TYR A 50 10.30 1.12 2.98
N GLN A 51 10.67 0.14 3.80
CA GLN A 51 11.87 -0.65 3.57
C GLN A 51 11.74 -1.40 2.23
N PRO A 52 12.80 -1.50 1.40
CA PRO A 52 12.72 -2.10 0.07
C PRO A 52 12.07 -3.49 0.06
N VAL A 53 12.46 -4.36 0.99
CA VAL A 53 11.93 -5.73 1.12
C VAL A 53 10.42 -5.73 1.35
N LYS A 54 9.94 -4.96 2.34
CA LYS A 54 8.51 -4.86 2.67
C LYS A 54 7.71 -4.16 1.57
N ARG A 55 8.33 -3.23 0.83
CA ARG A 55 7.70 -2.60 -0.33
C ARG A 55 7.43 -3.62 -1.42
N GLU A 56 8.40 -4.46 -1.72
CA GLU A 56 8.25 -5.47 -2.77
C GLU A 56 7.22 -6.53 -2.38
N GLU A 57 7.25 -6.98 -1.14
CA GLU A 57 6.24 -7.86 -0.59
C GLU A 57 4.83 -7.27 -0.69
N MET A 58 4.64 -6.01 -0.28
CA MET A 58 3.34 -5.35 -0.39
C MET A 58 2.88 -5.24 -1.85
N LYS A 59 3.79 -4.99 -2.80
CA LYS A 59 3.43 -4.99 -4.23
C LYS A 59 2.97 -6.37 -4.70
N GLN A 60 3.62 -7.45 -4.27
CA GLN A 60 3.20 -8.81 -4.62
C GLN A 60 1.78 -9.08 -4.10
N VAL A 61 1.50 -8.72 -2.85
CA VAL A 61 0.16 -8.80 -2.26
C VAL A 61 -0.86 -8.02 -3.08
N MET A 62 -0.58 -6.75 -3.39
CA MET A 62 -1.48 -5.86 -4.12
C MET A 62 -1.73 -6.37 -5.55
N ARG A 63 -0.67 -6.77 -6.27
CA ARG A 63 -0.74 -7.28 -7.64
C ARG A 63 -1.57 -8.55 -7.75
N TRP A 64 -1.41 -9.46 -6.79
CA TRP A 64 -2.15 -10.72 -6.80
C TRP A 64 -3.59 -10.55 -6.30
N SER A 65 -3.77 -9.79 -5.21
CA SER A 65 -5.07 -9.64 -4.54
C SER A 65 -5.99 -8.64 -5.23
N GLY A 66 -5.46 -7.59 -5.85
CA GLY A 66 -6.23 -6.48 -6.41
C GLY A 66 -7.31 -6.95 -7.39
N PRO A 67 -6.97 -7.64 -8.50
CA PRO A 67 -7.96 -8.15 -9.44
C PRO A 67 -8.93 -9.16 -8.82
N ARG A 68 -8.47 -9.95 -7.85
CA ARG A 68 -9.28 -11.00 -7.20
C ARG A 68 -10.27 -10.44 -6.17
N MET A 69 -10.00 -9.26 -5.62
CA MET A 69 -10.94 -8.59 -4.73
C MET A 69 -12.23 -8.19 -5.43
N LEU A 70 -12.26 -8.09 -6.76
CA LEU A 70 -13.47 -7.77 -7.53
C LEU A 70 -14.61 -8.76 -7.24
N PHE A 71 -14.28 -10.04 -7.01
CA PHE A 71 -15.26 -11.08 -6.72
C PHE A 71 -15.83 -11.03 -5.29
N HIS A 72 -15.12 -10.40 -4.35
CA HIS A 72 -15.53 -10.33 -2.94
C HIS A 72 -16.08 -8.95 -2.56
N HIS A 73 -15.45 -7.89 -3.07
CA HIS A 73 -15.76 -6.49 -2.75
C HIS A 73 -15.66 -5.65 -4.03
N PRO A 74 -16.63 -5.76 -4.96
CA PRO A 74 -16.54 -5.13 -6.27
C PRO A 74 -16.44 -3.61 -6.18
N ILE A 75 -17.26 -2.97 -5.33
CA ILE A 75 -17.26 -1.52 -5.13
C ILE A 75 -15.90 -1.04 -4.63
N LEU A 76 -15.38 -1.66 -3.57
CA LEU A 76 -14.07 -1.29 -3.00
C LEU A 76 -12.92 -1.51 -3.99
N THR A 77 -13.02 -2.54 -4.83
CA THR A 77 -12.04 -2.80 -5.88
C THR A 77 -12.04 -1.69 -6.93
N VAL A 78 -13.22 -1.26 -7.38
CA VAL A 78 -13.35 -0.14 -8.32
C VAL A 78 -12.81 1.15 -7.70
N LEU A 79 -13.15 1.46 -6.46
CA LEU A 79 -12.60 2.61 -5.73
C LEU A 79 -11.07 2.56 -5.66
N HIS A 80 -10.51 1.39 -5.35
CA HIS A 80 -9.05 1.21 -5.30
C HIS A 80 -8.38 1.42 -6.66
N LEU A 81 -9.01 0.97 -7.74
CA LEU A 81 -8.51 1.20 -9.10
C LEU A 81 -8.57 2.68 -9.49
N ILE A 82 -9.63 3.40 -9.10
CA ILE A 82 -9.75 4.84 -9.35
C ILE A 82 -8.69 5.63 -8.56
N ASP A 83 -8.50 5.30 -7.28
CA ASP A 83 -7.48 5.92 -6.42
C ASP A 83 -6.06 5.75 -6.99
N ASP A 84 -5.82 4.63 -7.67
CA ASP A 84 -4.56 4.34 -8.33
C ASP A 84 -4.24 5.31 -9.48
N HIS A 85 -5.25 5.98 -10.03
CA HIS A 85 -5.14 7.00 -11.08
C HIS A 85 -5.21 8.45 -10.56
N ARG A 86 -5.40 8.66 -9.26
CA ARG A 86 -5.45 10.01 -8.67
C ARG A 86 -4.10 10.72 -8.84
N PRO A 87 -4.07 12.02 -9.20
CA PRO A 87 -2.84 12.78 -9.30
C PRO A 87 -2.12 12.87 -7.95
N VAL A 88 -0.79 12.91 -8.02
CA VAL A 88 0.08 13.05 -6.84
C VAL A 88 0.01 14.50 -6.35
N PRO A 89 -0.39 14.76 -5.09
CA PRO A 89 -0.38 16.12 -4.55
C PRO A 89 1.06 16.63 -4.37
N PRO A 90 1.26 17.95 -4.30
CA PRO A 90 2.58 18.53 -4.03
C PRO A 90 3.12 18.04 -2.68
N LEU A 91 4.44 17.89 -2.59
CA LEU A 91 5.10 17.52 -1.34
C LEU A 91 4.81 18.57 -0.27
N PRO A 92 4.46 18.17 0.97
CA PRO A 92 4.28 19.12 2.07
C PRO A 92 5.55 19.93 2.29
N GLU A 93 5.39 21.21 2.63
CA GLU A 93 6.49 22.18 2.74
C GLU A 93 7.66 21.67 3.61
N LYS A 94 7.33 20.97 4.71
CA LYS A 94 8.31 20.35 5.62
C LYS A 94 9.25 19.30 4.97
N TYR A 95 8.91 18.77 3.79
CA TYR A 95 9.71 17.80 3.05
C TYR A 95 10.28 18.36 1.74
N GLN A 96 10.00 19.61 1.40
CA GLN A 96 10.59 20.24 0.23
C GLN A 96 12.06 20.55 0.53
N ARG A 97 12.99 20.01 -0.27
CA ARG A 97 14.40 20.42 -0.18
C ARG A 97 14.48 21.88 -0.60
N LYS A 98 14.83 22.78 0.33
CA LYS A 98 15.22 24.15 -0.02
C LYS A 98 16.43 24.05 -0.95
N ARG A 99 16.24 24.36 -2.24
CA ARG A 99 17.35 24.61 -3.15
C ARG A 99 17.98 25.91 -2.65
N ILE A 100 19.15 25.78 -2.02
CA ILE A 100 20.05 26.91 -1.74
C ILE A 100 20.63 27.36 -3.07
#